data_AF-A0A7V9KA39-F1
#
_entry.id   AF-A0A7V9KA39-F1
#
_cell.length_a   1.000
_cell.length_b   1.000
_cell.length_c   1.000
_cell.angle_alpha   90.00
_cell.angle_beta   90.00
_cell.angle_gamma   90.00
#
_symmetry.space_group_name_H-M   'P 1'
#
loop_
_entity.id
_entity.type
_entity.pdbx_description
1 polymer ?
#
loop_
_entity_poly.entity_id
_entity_poly.type
_entity_poly.pdbx_seq_one_letter_code
_entity_poly.pdbx_strand_id
1 'polypeptide(L)'
;MSVCRVRSLSLFGIDALPVEVEVDVSAGLPGFSIVGLPDAAVQEARERVRVAISNSGYKFPTKKVIVNLAPANLRKEGAAFDLPMALGILAASGGVPPSRLEDVGVVGELSLDGGLRRVRGALSMAEAARLGGLRRLILPKKNAREAAASGGIEVYGVGGLREAVEFLASGNGVEPAGPWSEDGEEPAAVEDFADVTGQGYAKRAL
;
A
#
# COMPACT_ATOMS: atom_id res chain seq x y z
N MET A 1 -8.33 -16.86 19.41
CA MET A 1 -7.15 -16.37 18.67
C MET A 1 -7.58 -16.17 17.24
N SER A 2 -7.50 -14.94 16.73
CA SER A 2 -7.93 -14.62 15.37
C SER A 2 -6.75 -13.97 14.68
N VAL A 3 -6.18 -14.66 13.70
CA VAL A 3 -5.23 -14.07 12.76
C VAL A 3 -6.01 -13.11 11.86
N CYS A 4 -5.57 -11.87 11.74
CA CYS A 4 -6.10 -10.92 10.77
C CYS A 4 -5.34 -11.04 9.46
N ARG A 5 -6.05 -11.00 8.34
CA ARG A 5 -5.45 -11.10 7.00
C ARG A 5 -5.72 -9.82 6.24
N VAL A 6 -4.69 -9.30 5.57
CA VAL A 6 -4.78 -8.16 4.66
C VAL A 6 -4.21 -8.57 3.32
N ARG A 7 -5.01 -8.45 2.26
CA ARG A 7 -4.53 -8.73 0.91
C ARG A 7 -3.70 -7.55 0.41
N SER A 8 -2.56 -7.84 -0.17
CA SER A 8 -1.59 -6.87 -0.66
C SER A 8 -0.95 -7.36 -1.96
N LEU A 9 -0.08 -6.54 -2.55
CA LEU A 9 0.59 -6.85 -3.81
C LEU A 9 2.05 -6.42 -3.75
N SER A 10 2.90 -7.15 -4.48
CA SER A 10 4.32 -6.85 -4.63
C SER A 10 4.68 -6.74 -6.10
N LEU A 11 5.46 -5.72 -6.46
CA LEU A 11 5.99 -5.60 -7.82
C LEU A 11 7.16 -6.58 -7.99
N PHE A 12 7.09 -7.42 -9.01
CA PHE A 12 8.14 -8.35 -9.43
C PHE A 12 8.49 -8.08 -10.89
N GLY A 13 9.57 -7.32 -11.13
CA GLY A 13 9.88 -6.80 -12.45
C GLY A 13 8.83 -5.79 -12.90
N ILE A 14 8.08 -6.11 -13.96
CA ILE A 14 6.97 -5.29 -14.47
C ILE A 14 5.60 -5.79 -14.02
N ASP A 15 5.52 -7.03 -13.55
CA ASP A 15 4.29 -7.67 -13.09
C ASP A 15 4.11 -7.47 -11.59
N ALA A 16 2.88 -7.60 -11.09
CA ALA A 16 2.62 -7.65 -9.66
C ALA A 16 2.08 -9.02 -9.23
N LEU A 17 2.49 -9.47 -8.05
CA LEU A 17 2.10 -10.73 -7.45
C LEU A 17 1.28 -10.50 -6.19
N PRO A 18 0.23 -11.31 -5.94
CA PRO A 18 -0.55 -11.23 -4.72
C PRO A 18 0.30 -11.66 -3.52
N VAL A 19 0.16 -10.91 -2.42
CA VAL A 19 0.80 -11.16 -1.14
C VAL A 19 -0.27 -11.08 -0.05
N GLU A 20 -0.24 -12.00 0.91
CA GLU A 20 -1.08 -11.90 2.10
C GLU A 20 -0.24 -11.48 3.30
N VAL A 21 -0.70 -10.43 3.99
CA VAL A 21 -0.13 -9.97 5.26
C VAL A 21 -1.00 -10.53 6.38
N GLU A 22 -0.48 -11.55 7.05
CA GLU A 22 -1.14 -12.17 8.20
C GLU A 22 -0.59 -11.56 9.49
N VAL A 23 -1.48 -11.09 10.36
CA VAL A 23 -1.12 -10.45 11.62
C VAL A 23 -1.75 -11.20 12.79
N ASP A 24 -0.91 -11.60 13.73
CA ASP A 24 -1.32 -12.16 15.02
C ASP A 24 -0.90 -11.22 16.15
N VAL A 25 -1.85 -10.94 17.06
CA VAL A 25 -1.62 -10.13 18.26
C VAL A 25 -2.02 -10.98 19.48
N SER A 26 -1.02 -11.59 20.12
CA SER A 26 -1.22 -12.56 21.19
C SER A 26 -0.71 -12.06 22.54
N ALA A 27 -1.17 -12.68 23.63
CA ALA A 27 -0.56 -12.49 24.94
C ALA A 27 0.91 -12.94 24.92
N GLY A 28 1.75 -12.30 25.75
CA GLY A 28 3.19 -12.54 25.83
C GLY A 28 3.96 -11.25 26.07
N LEU A 29 5.29 -11.34 26.14
CA LEU A 29 6.15 -10.17 26.24
C LEU A 29 5.97 -9.27 25.01
N PRO A 30 5.91 -7.92 25.18
CA PRO A 30 5.85 -6.99 24.07
C PRO A 30 6.96 -7.26 23.06
N GLY A 31 6.57 -7.38 21.80
CA GLY A 31 7.51 -7.66 20.71
C GLY A 31 6.79 -7.51 19.38
N PHE A 32 7.53 -7.22 18.33
CA PHE A 32 6.99 -7.16 16.97
C PHE A 32 7.97 -7.89 16.06
N SER A 33 7.59 -8.94 15.35
CA SER A 33 8.46 -9.65 14.38
C SER A 33 7.81 -9.76 13.01
N ILE A 34 8.62 -9.69 11.94
CA ILE A 34 8.19 -9.93 10.57
C ILE A 34 8.87 -11.20 10.05
N VAL A 35 8.09 -12.11 9.46
CA VAL A 35 8.55 -13.40 8.89
C VAL A 35 8.04 -13.57 7.45
N GLY A 36 8.58 -14.56 6.74
CA GLY A 36 8.23 -14.86 5.34
C GLY A 36 9.21 -14.28 4.31
N LEU A 37 10.52 -14.42 4.54
CA LEU A 37 11.59 -13.91 3.65
C LEU A 37 11.48 -12.40 3.26
N PRO A 38 11.33 -11.49 4.23
CA PRO A 38 11.42 -10.06 3.98
C PRO A 38 12.87 -9.64 3.64
N ASP A 39 13.01 -8.61 2.80
CA ASP A 39 14.29 -7.92 2.61
C ASP A 39 14.61 -6.96 3.78
N ALA A 40 15.72 -6.22 3.67
CA ALA A 40 16.13 -5.27 4.71
C ALA A 40 15.12 -4.13 4.91
N ALA A 41 14.56 -3.57 3.82
CA ALA A 41 13.60 -2.47 3.89
C ALA A 41 12.30 -2.90 4.59
N VAL A 42 11.84 -4.12 4.33
CA VAL A 42 10.69 -4.72 5.02
C VAL A 42 11.02 -5.01 6.48
N GLN A 43 12.24 -5.46 6.82
CA GLN A 43 12.63 -5.63 8.23
C GLN A 43 12.66 -4.30 8.99
N GLU A 44 13.13 -3.22 8.36
CA GLU A 44 13.12 -1.86 8.91
C GLU A 44 11.70 -1.29 9.06
N ALA A 45 10.72 -1.82 8.32
CA ALA A 45 9.32 -1.44 8.47
C ALA A 45 8.79 -1.65 9.90
N ARG A 46 9.42 -2.51 10.72
CA ARG A 46 9.00 -2.75 12.11
C ARG A 46 8.93 -1.46 12.91
N GLU A 47 9.95 -0.63 12.81
CA GLU A 47 9.99 0.64 13.53
C GLU A 47 9.09 1.66 12.86
N ARG A 48 9.10 1.72 11.52
CA ARG A 48 8.28 2.66 10.76
C ARG A 48 6.78 2.48 11.02
N VAL A 49 6.29 1.24 10.97
CA VAL A 49 4.89 0.90 11.25
C VAL A 49 4.51 1.23 12.70
N ARG A 50 5.37 0.91 13.67
CA ARG A 50 5.13 1.22 15.09
C ARG A 50 4.96 2.72 15.32
N VAL A 51 5.89 3.51 14.79
CA VAL A 51 5.91 4.96 14.95
C VAL A 51 4.76 5.60 14.17
N ALA A 52 4.50 5.16 12.94
CA ALA A 52 3.39 5.65 12.12
C ALA A 52 2.02 5.40 12.75
N ILE A 53 1.78 4.22 13.34
CA ILE A 53 0.55 3.92 14.11
C ILE A 53 0.38 4.95 15.25
N SER A 54 1.45 5.19 16.01
CA SER A 54 1.43 6.10 17.16
C SER A 54 1.18 7.54 16.74
N ASN A 55 1.90 8.02 15.73
CA ASN A 55 1.78 9.39 15.22
C ASN A 55 0.47 9.63 14.47
N SER A 56 -0.19 8.57 14.00
CA SER A 56 -1.54 8.65 13.43
C SER A 56 -2.65 8.76 14.49
N GLY A 57 -2.32 8.69 15.78
CA GLY A 57 -3.27 8.79 16.90
C GLY A 57 -3.82 7.46 17.40
N TYR A 58 -3.25 6.34 16.95
CA TYR A 58 -3.62 5.01 17.43
C TYR A 58 -2.59 4.47 18.42
N LYS A 59 -2.98 3.48 19.23
CA LYS A 59 -2.06 2.83 20.17
C LYS A 59 -1.48 1.57 19.53
N PHE A 60 -0.15 1.49 19.46
CA PHE A 60 0.51 0.23 19.13
C PHE A 60 0.30 -0.78 20.28
N PRO A 61 -0.02 -2.07 20.00
CA PRO A 61 -0.29 -3.04 21.05
C PRO A 61 0.90 -3.28 21.99
N THR A 62 0.64 -3.34 23.30
CA THR A 62 1.60 -3.77 24.33
C THR A 62 1.65 -5.30 24.46
N LYS A 63 1.49 -6.00 23.33
CA LYS A 63 1.40 -7.45 23.20
C LYS A 63 2.46 -7.95 22.22
N LYS A 64 2.58 -9.27 22.07
CA LYS A 64 3.40 -9.84 21.01
C LYS A 64 2.66 -9.70 19.68
N VAL A 65 3.32 -9.11 18.69
CA VAL A 65 2.83 -8.92 17.33
C VAL A 65 3.70 -9.74 16.39
N ILE A 66 3.09 -10.62 15.61
CA ILE A 66 3.75 -11.38 14.55
C ILE A 66 3.09 -11.02 13.23
N VAL A 67 3.90 -10.60 12.27
CA VAL A 67 3.48 -10.39 10.89
C VAL A 67 4.13 -11.44 10.01
N ASN A 68 3.33 -12.20 9.27
CA ASN A 68 3.79 -13.12 8.25
C ASN A 68 3.43 -12.59 6.86
N LEU A 69 4.37 -12.65 5.93
CA LEU A 69 4.17 -12.26 4.53
C LEU A 69 4.17 -13.50 3.64
N ALA A 70 2.99 -13.90 3.17
CA ALA A 70 2.79 -15.07 2.32
C ALA A 70 2.66 -14.67 0.83
N PRO A 71 3.16 -15.49 -0.11
CA PRO A 71 3.77 -16.80 0.10
C PRO A 71 5.25 -16.68 0.47
N ALA A 72 5.75 -17.59 1.31
CA ALA A 72 7.09 -17.50 1.90
C ALA A 72 8.24 -17.73 0.91
N ASN A 73 7.98 -18.30 -0.27
CA ASN A 73 8.97 -18.56 -1.33
C ASN A 73 9.24 -17.32 -2.22
N LEU A 74 8.38 -16.30 -2.16
CA LEU A 74 8.59 -15.04 -2.86
C LEU A 74 9.36 -14.08 -1.95
N ARG A 75 10.41 -13.46 -2.45
CA ARG A 75 11.09 -12.39 -1.70
C ARG A 75 10.23 -11.13 -1.74
N LYS A 76 9.87 -10.59 -0.57
CA LYS A 76 9.12 -9.33 -0.48
C LYS A 76 10.11 -8.18 -0.36
N GLU A 77 10.11 -7.33 -1.38
CA GLU A 77 11.06 -6.22 -1.50
C GLU A 77 10.39 -4.85 -1.33
N GLY A 78 11.10 -3.94 -0.69
CA GLY A 78 10.69 -2.55 -0.52
C GLY A 78 9.61 -2.31 0.54
N ALA A 79 9.08 -1.09 0.57
CA ALA A 79 8.26 -0.58 1.67
C ALA A 79 6.74 -0.63 1.43
N ALA A 80 6.27 -1.24 0.34
CA ALA A 80 4.85 -1.24 -0.02
C ALA A 80 3.94 -1.98 0.99
N PHE A 81 4.53 -2.69 1.95
CA PHE A 81 3.81 -3.48 2.95
C PHE A 81 3.54 -2.74 4.26
N ASP A 82 4.00 -1.50 4.44
CA ASP A 82 3.84 -0.80 5.71
C ASP A 82 2.38 -0.55 6.05
N LEU A 83 1.61 -0.04 5.09
CA LEU A 83 0.18 0.22 5.26
C LEU A 83 -0.61 -1.06 5.55
N PRO A 84 -0.50 -2.16 4.76
CA PRO A 84 -1.23 -3.39 5.08
C PRO A 84 -0.81 -4.00 6.42
N MET A 85 0.48 -3.89 6.82
CA MET A 85 0.92 -4.28 8.16
C MET A 85 0.24 -3.46 9.25
N ALA A 86 0.23 -2.13 9.11
CA ALA A 86 -0.39 -1.24 10.08
C ALA A 86 -1.89 -1.51 10.23
N LEU A 87 -2.60 -1.66 9.11
CA LEU A 87 -4.03 -1.97 9.11
C LEU A 87 -4.32 -3.36 9.71
N GLY A 88 -3.50 -4.36 9.42
CA GLY A 88 -3.64 -5.69 10.01
C GLY A 88 -3.44 -5.67 11.53
N ILE A 89 -2.46 -4.91 12.03
CA ILE A 89 -2.24 -4.72 13.47
C ILE A 89 -3.42 -4.01 14.12
N LEU A 90 -3.94 -2.95 13.50
CA LEU A 90 -5.10 -2.22 13.99
C LEU A 90 -6.36 -3.08 13.96
N ALA A 91 -6.56 -3.88 12.91
CA ALA A 91 -7.68 -4.82 12.82
C ALA A 91 -7.64 -5.89 13.92
N ALA A 92 -6.47 -6.50 14.14
CA ALA A 92 -6.26 -7.46 15.22
C ALA A 92 -6.44 -6.85 16.63
N SER A 93 -6.34 -5.53 16.72
CA SER A 93 -6.50 -4.77 17.97
C SER A 93 -7.87 -4.09 18.11
N GLY A 94 -8.80 -4.31 17.17
CA GLY A 94 -10.16 -3.77 17.19
C GLY A 94 -10.31 -2.34 16.65
N GLY A 95 -9.28 -1.77 16.02
CA GLY A 95 -9.33 -0.45 15.39
C GLY A 95 -9.98 -0.42 14.00
N VAL A 96 -10.02 -1.57 13.31
CA VAL A 96 -10.69 -1.74 12.02
C VAL A 96 -11.44 -3.08 12.02
N PRO A 97 -12.73 -3.15 11.62
CA PRO A 97 -13.41 -4.44 11.48
C PRO A 97 -12.74 -5.32 10.41
N PRO A 98 -12.34 -6.57 10.70
CA PRO A 98 -11.68 -7.43 9.72
C PRO A 98 -12.47 -7.66 8.43
N SER A 99 -13.80 -7.69 8.52
CA SER A 99 -14.70 -7.84 7.35
C SER A 99 -14.56 -6.70 6.33
N ARG A 100 -14.05 -5.54 6.72
CA ARG A 100 -13.79 -4.41 5.82
C ARG A 100 -12.54 -4.60 4.96
N LEU A 101 -11.73 -5.63 5.25
CA LEU A 101 -10.48 -5.93 4.54
C LEU A 101 -10.59 -7.15 3.61
N GLU A 102 -11.70 -7.88 3.60
CA GLU A 102 -11.84 -9.16 2.89
C GLU A 102 -11.71 -9.03 1.35
N ASP A 103 -12.34 -8.01 0.76
CA ASP A 103 -12.38 -7.77 -0.69
C ASP A 103 -11.48 -6.59 -1.14
N VAL A 104 -10.52 -6.21 -0.29
CA VAL A 104 -9.69 -5.01 -0.47
C VAL A 104 -8.22 -5.40 -0.59
N GLY A 105 -7.58 -5.00 -1.69
CA GLY A 105 -6.12 -4.96 -1.79
C GLY A 105 -5.59 -3.69 -1.14
N VAL A 106 -4.49 -3.78 -0.42
CA VAL A 106 -3.85 -2.63 0.24
C VAL A 106 -2.36 -2.62 -0.08
N VAL A 107 -1.86 -1.49 -0.57
CA VAL A 107 -0.43 -1.24 -0.76
C VAL A 107 -0.08 0.16 -0.29
N GLY A 108 1.10 0.37 0.25
CA GLY A 108 1.54 1.70 0.66
C GLY A 108 2.75 1.70 1.57
N GLU A 109 3.66 2.62 1.31
CA GLU A 109 4.80 2.93 2.18
C GLU A 109 4.40 4.02 3.17
N LEU A 110 4.64 3.77 4.47
CA LEU A 110 4.41 4.73 5.53
C LEU A 110 5.67 5.55 5.81
N SER A 111 5.49 6.87 5.94
CA SER A 111 6.42 7.73 6.65
C SER A 111 6.18 7.66 8.16
N LEU A 112 7.17 8.08 8.95
CA LEU A 112 7.09 8.02 10.42
C LEU A 112 5.94 8.87 10.99
N ASP A 113 5.52 9.91 10.29
CA ASP A 113 4.38 10.76 10.67
C ASP A 113 3.00 10.14 10.35
N GLY A 114 2.95 8.97 9.72
CA GLY A 114 1.72 8.30 9.31
C GLY A 114 1.22 8.66 7.90
N GLY A 115 1.93 9.51 7.18
CA GLY A 115 1.67 9.79 5.76
C GLY A 115 2.04 8.62 4.85
N LEU A 116 1.53 8.65 3.61
CA LEU A 116 1.87 7.66 2.58
C LEU A 116 2.78 8.24 1.49
N ARG A 117 3.79 7.46 1.12
CA ARG A 117 4.68 7.73 -0.02
C ARG A 117 4.25 6.94 -1.24
N ARG A 118 4.68 7.41 -2.42
CA ARG A 118 4.40 6.70 -3.68
C ARG A 118 4.99 5.29 -3.64
N VAL A 119 4.24 4.33 -4.15
CA VAL A 119 4.74 3.00 -4.51
C VAL A 119 5.06 2.95 -6.00
N ARG A 120 5.88 1.99 -6.42
CA ARG A 120 6.18 1.74 -7.84
C ARG A 120 5.24 0.68 -8.41
N GLY A 121 4.90 0.81 -9.69
CA GLY A 121 4.09 -0.17 -10.42
C GLY A 121 2.65 -0.25 -9.94
N ALA A 122 2.02 0.90 -9.66
CA ALA A 122 0.65 0.94 -9.16
C ALA A 122 -0.34 0.44 -10.21
N LEU A 123 -0.08 0.67 -11.50
CA LEU A 123 -0.85 0.08 -12.59
C LEU A 123 -0.80 -1.45 -12.57
N SER A 124 0.41 -2.03 -12.50
CA SER A 124 0.60 -3.49 -12.45
C SER A 124 -0.07 -4.10 -11.21
N MET A 125 0.01 -3.42 -10.06
CA MET A 125 -0.68 -3.84 -8.84
C MET A 125 -2.20 -3.79 -8.99
N ALA A 126 -2.76 -2.76 -9.63
CA ALA A 126 -4.19 -2.68 -9.88
C ALA A 126 -4.68 -3.81 -10.81
N GLU A 127 -3.90 -4.10 -11.87
CA GLU A 127 -4.17 -5.20 -12.78
C GLU A 127 -4.15 -6.56 -12.07
N ALA A 128 -3.10 -6.83 -11.28
CA ALA A 128 -3.00 -8.08 -10.52
C ALA A 128 -4.10 -8.20 -9.46
N ALA A 129 -4.51 -7.09 -8.83
CA ALA A 129 -5.62 -7.07 -7.88
C ALA A 129 -6.94 -7.45 -8.55
N ARG A 130 -7.21 -6.87 -9.73
CA ARG A 130 -8.37 -7.19 -10.56
C ARG A 130 -8.39 -8.65 -10.98
N LEU A 131 -7.29 -9.16 -11.53
CA LEU A 131 -7.16 -10.56 -11.96
C LEU A 131 -7.29 -11.53 -10.77
N GLY A 132 -6.85 -11.11 -9.58
CA GLY A 132 -7.03 -11.82 -8.32
C GLY A 132 -8.45 -11.74 -7.73
N GLY A 133 -9.39 -11.08 -8.41
CA GLY A 133 -10.79 -10.97 -8.00
C GLY A 133 -11.07 -9.95 -6.90
N LEU A 134 -10.15 -9.02 -6.64
CA LEU A 134 -10.37 -7.93 -5.69
C LEU A 134 -11.27 -6.87 -6.30
N ARG A 135 -12.23 -6.38 -5.51
CA ARG A 135 -13.14 -5.31 -5.95
C ARG A 135 -12.54 -3.93 -5.74
N ARG A 136 -11.69 -3.79 -4.72
CA ARG A 136 -11.17 -2.51 -4.24
C ARG A 136 -9.66 -2.57 -4.05
N LEU A 137 -8.98 -1.47 -4.35
CA LEU A 137 -7.56 -1.27 -4.07
C LEU A 137 -7.37 0.04 -3.30
N ILE A 138 -6.81 -0.03 -2.10
CA ILE A 138 -6.36 1.12 -1.32
C ILE A 138 -4.86 1.30 -1.54
N LEU A 139 -4.46 2.51 -1.94
CA LEU A 139 -3.08 2.85 -2.19
C LEU A 139 -2.79 4.34 -1.93
N PRO A 140 -1.52 4.80 -1.99
CA PRO A 140 -1.20 6.21 -1.83
C PRO A 140 -1.95 7.06 -2.85
N LYS A 141 -2.52 8.19 -2.42
CA LYS A 141 -3.26 9.12 -3.28
C LYS A 141 -2.48 9.54 -4.53
N LYS A 142 -1.15 9.66 -4.39
CA LYS A 142 -0.22 10.00 -5.48
C LYS A 142 -0.08 8.92 -6.57
N ASN A 143 -0.61 7.72 -6.34
CA ASN A 143 -0.64 6.60 -7.30
C ASN A 143 -2.06 6.31 -7.83
N ALA A 144 -3.09 6.94 -7.28
CA ALA A 144 -4.47 6.53 -7.52
C ALA A 144 -4.89 6.64 -9.00
N ARG A 145 -4.49 7.73 -9.69
CA ARG A 145 -4.76 7.91 -11.13
C ARG A 145 -4.10 6.83 -11.99
N GLU A 146 -2.83 6.50 -11.70
CA GLU A 146 -2.08 5.45 -12.41
C GLU A 146 -2.75 4.07 -12.24
N ALA A 147 -3.13 3.72 -11.01
CA ALA A 147 -3.81 2.46 -10.73
C ALA A 147 -5.21 2.39 -11.38
N ALA A 148 -5.97 3.49 -11.37
CA ALA A 148 -7.32 3.55 -11.95
C ALA A 148 -7.33 3.33 -13.47
N ALA A 149 -6.22 3.60 -14.16
CA ALA A 149 -6.08 3.35 -15.59
C ALA A 149 -6.19 1.85 -15.97
N SER A 150 -6.00 0.92 -15.02
CA SER A 150 -6.24 -0.52 -15.27
C SER A 150 -7.70 -0.84 -15.62
N GLY A 151 -8.65 -0.08 -15.05
CA GLY A 151 -10.09 -0.32 -15.18
C GLY A 151 -10.56 -1.63 -14.53
N GLY A 152 -11.84 -1.70 -14.15
CA GLY A 152 -12.43 -2.93 -13.60
C GLY A 152 -12.08 -3.25 -12.14
N ILE A 153 -11.49 -2.29 -11.42
CA ILE A 153 -11.30 -2.31 -9.96
C ILE A 153 -11.53 -0.90 -9.40
N GLU A 154 -12.17 -0.78 -8.25
CA GLU A 154 -12.36 0.52 -7.59
C GLU A 154 -11.07 0.92 -6.85
N VAL A 155 -10.48 2.04 -7.25
CA VAL A 155 -9.18 2.49 -6.74
C VAL A 155 -9.38 3.64 -5.76
N TYR A 156 -8.98 3.45 -4.50
CA TYR A 156 -9.11 4.44 -3.43
C TYR A 156 -7.74 4.99 -3.03
N GLY A 157 -7.51 6.26 -3.34
CA GLY A 157 -6.27 6.96 -3.02
C GLY A 157 -6.33 7.63 -1.65
N VAL A 158 -5.52 7.17 -0.69
CA VAL A 158 -5.44 7.75 0.66
C VAL A 158 -4.07 8.41 0.91
N GLY A 159 -4.06 9.47 1.71
CA GLY A 159 -2.88 10.27 2.05
C GLY A 159 -2.11 9.76 3.26
N GLY A 160 -2.71 8.92 4.10
CA GLY A 160 -2.09 8.44 5.33
C GLY A 160 -2.86 7.31 6.01
N LEU A 161 -2.27 6.73 7.05
CA LEU A 161 -2.86 5.65 7.84
C LEU A 161 -4.20 6.04 8.48
N ARG A 162 -4.31 7.27 9.01
CA ARG A 162 -5.56 7.76 9.62
C ARG A 162 -6.73 7.75 8.63
N GLU A 163 -6.53 8.34 7.45
CA GLU A 163 -7.56 8.38 6.40
C GLU A 163 -7.93 6.97 5.92
N ALA A 164 -6.96 6.06 5.82
CA ALA A 164 -7.22 4.65 5.47
C ALA A 164 -8.11 3.95 6.51
N VAL A 165 -7.84 4.17 7.81
CA VAL A 165 -8.63 3.60 8.90
C VAL A 165 -10.04 4.21 8.93
N GLU A 166 -10.17 5.52 8.78
CA GLU A 166 -11.45 6.22 8.74
C GLU A 166 -12.31 5.76 7.56
N PHE A 167 -11.71 5.61 6.38
CA PHE A 167 -12.36 5.05 5.21
C PHE A 167 -12.85 3.62 5.44
N LEU A 168 -12.00 2.74 5.99
CA LEU A 168 -12.39 1.35 6.26
C LEU A 168 -13.46 1.23 7.35
N ALA A 169 -13.44 2.10 8.35
CA ALA A 169 -14.42 2.10 9.44
C ALA A 169 -15.79 2.63 8.99
N SER A 170 -15.82 3.77 8.30
CA SER A 170 -17.05 4.50 7.97
C SER A 170 -17.61 4.18 6.58
N GLY A 171 -16.76 3.79 5.63
CA GLY A 171 -17.09 3.68 4.21
C GLY A 171 -17.25 5.02 3.49
N ASN A 172 -16.97 6.15 4.15
CA ASN A 172 -17.17 7.50 3.63
C ASN A 172 -15.85 8.29 3.56
N GLY A 173 -15.85 9.40 2.82
CA GLY A 173 -14.77 10.40 2.83
C GLY A 173 -13.65 10.17 1.82
N VAL A 174 -13.61 9.00 1.16
CA VAL A 174 -12.68 8.72 0.07
C VAL A 174 -13.48 8.20 -1.12
N GLU A 175 -13.54 9.02 -2.16
CA GLU A 175 -14.15 8.64 -3.43
C GLU A 175 -13.17 7.80 -4.27
N PRO A 176 -13.67 6.84 -5.07
CA PRO A 176 -12.83 6.11 -5.99
C PRO A 176 -12.24 7.08 -7.04
N ALA A 177 -10.96 6.90 -7.35
CA ALA A 177 -10.31 7.62 -8.43
C ALA A 177 -11.00 7.27 -9.76
N GLY A 178 -11.34 8.31 -10.52
CA GLY A 178 -11.89 8.14 -11.86
C GLY A 178 -10.89 7.47 -12.80
N PRO A 179 -11.38 6.81 -13.86
CA PRO A 179 -10.51 6.31 -14.92
C PRO A 179 -9.67 7.46 -15.48
N TRP A 180 -8.46 7.15 -15.94
CA TRP A 180 -7.63 8.14 -16.60
C TRP A 180 -8.37 8.71 -17.81
N SER A 181 -8.65 10.01 -17.77
CA SER A 181 -9.22 10.79 -18.87
C SER A 181 -8.18 11.82 -19.30
N GLU A 182 -7.91 11.93 -20.60
CA GLU A 182 -7.02 12.94 -21.18
C GLU A 182 -7.44 14.38 -20.80
N ASP A 183 -8.72 14.57 -20.46
CA ASP A 183 -9.32 15.88 -20.18
C ASP A 183 -9.02 16.45 -18.77
N GLY A 184 -8.27 15.74 -17.91
CA GLY A 184 -8.29 15.96 -16.46
C GLY A 184 -7.01 16.47 -15.77
N GLU A 185 -5.98 16.85 -16.51
CA GLU A 185 -4.78 17.48 -15.96
C GLU A 185 -4.19 18.42 -17.02
N GLU A 186 -4.11 19.72 -16.72
CA GLU A 186 -3.12 20.56 -17.41
C GLU A 186 -1.78 19.83 -17.29
N PRO A 187 -1.02 19.66 -18.40
CA PRO A 187 0.27 19.02 -18.31
C PRO A 187 1.06 19.76 -17.23
N ALA A 188 1.44 19.05 -16.16
CA ALA A 188 2.42 19.54 -15.21
C ALA A 188 3.55 20.08 -16.07
N ALA A 189 3.81 21.40 -15.96
CA ALA A 189 4.63 22.16 -16.88
C ALA A 189 5.73 21.26 -17.42
N VAL A 190 5.63 20.92 -18.70
CA VAL A 190 6.63 20.12 -19.40
C VAL A 190 7.96 20.75 -19.02
N GLU A 191 8.84 20.00 -18.35
CA GLU A 191 10.19 20.50 -18.10
C GLU A 191 10.72 20.92 -19.47
N ASP A 192 10.90 22.23 -19.63
CA ASP A 192 11.28 22.83 -20.88
C ASP A 192 12.69 22.35 -21.20
N PHE A 193 12.80 21.44 -22.16
CA PHE A 193 14.08 20.97 -22.67
C PHE A 193 14.76 22.01 -23.58
N ALA A 194 14.40 23.30 -23.49
CA ALA A 194 15.10 24.41 -24.14
C ALA A 194 16.60 24.42 -23.83
N ASP A 195 17.04 23.84 -22.71
CA ASP A 195 18.45 23.76 -22.33
C ASP A 195 19.19 22.51 -22.84
N VAL A 196 18.53 21.58 -23.57
CA VAL A 196 19.23 20.46 -24.23
C VAL A 196 19.89 20.96 -25.51
N THR A 197 21.09 21.51 -25.34
CA THR A 197 22.02 21.75 -26.45
C THR A 197 22.92 20.52 -26.65
N GLY A 198 22.99 20.02 -27.89
CA GLY A 198 24.08 19.14 -28.33
C GLY A 198 23.80 17.66 -28.64
N GLN A 199 22.55 17.15 -28.62
CA GLN A 199 22.29 15.74 -28.95
C GLN A 199 21.16 15.57 -29.99
N GLY A 200 21.45 15.90 -31.26
CA GLY A 200 20.49 15.82 -32.38
C GLY A 200 20.04 14.41 -32.80
N TYR A 201 20.55 13.35 -32.18
CA TYR A 201 20.14 11.97 -32.47
C TYR A 201 18.91 11.52 -31.65
N ALA A 202 18.70 12.08 -30.45
CA ALA A 202 17.57 11.72 -29.59
C ALA A 202 16.22 12.30 -30.07
N LYS A 203 16.24 13.33 -30.93
CA LYS A 203 15.02 13.96 -31.48
C LYS A 203 14.41 13.24 -32.69
N ARG A 204 15.04 12.19 -33.23
CA ARG A 204 14.59 11.53 -34.48
C ARG A 204 14.07 10.09 -34.29
N ALA A 205 13.96 9.61 -33.05
CA ALA A 205 13.41 8.29 -32.75
C ALA A 205 11.99 8.34 -32.15
N LEU A 206 11.32 9.49 -32.23
CA LEU A 206 9.90 9.68 -31.93
C LEU A 206 9.26 10.43 -33.09
#